data_AF-A0A955KKQ1-F1
#
_entry.id   AF-A0A955KKQ1-F1
#
_cell.length_a   1.000
_cell.length_b   1.000
_cell.length_c   1.000
_cell.angle_alpha   90.00
_cell.angle_beta   90.00
_cell.angle_gamma   90.00
#
_symmetry.space_group_name_H-M   'P 1'
#
loop_
_entity.id
_entity.type
_entity.pdbx_description
1 polymer ?
#
loop_
_entity_poly.entity_id
_entity_poly.type
_entity_poly.pdbx_seq_one_letter_code
_entity_poly.pdbx_strand_id
1 'polypeptide(L)'
;MRVAVSGLVRLLIKSIIFLIMDVPKLIRSAELFLISCIALGTALFFIFSIGTLMEMDWSQSDTFFFLIRRILALIIGIELVRFIYTYKIETLLEIIIFLLARQLILIEIEGTHEYLLPTVLSVSVLLGLHIAHKKFVK
;
A
#
# COMPACT_ATOMS: atom_id res chain seq x y z
N MET A 1 43.07 -27.65 -28.58
CA MET A 1 42.75 -26.37 -27.88
C MET A 1 41.32 -25.86 -28.13
N ARG A 2 40.75 -25.91 -29.35
CA ARG A 2 39.36 -25.48 -29.63
C ARG A 2 38.26 -26.21 -28.84
N VAL A 3 38.46 -27.48 -28.49
CA VAL A 3 37.46 -28.30 -27.78
C VAL A 3 37.23 -27.81 -26.34
N ALA A 4 38.28 -27.37 -25.64
CA ALA A 4 38.20 -26.86 -24.27
C ALA A 4 37.43 -25.52 -24.19
N VAL A 5 37.63 -24.64 -25.18
CA VAL A 5 36.92 -23.35 -25.28
C VAL A 5 35.40 -23.57 -25.44
N SER A 6 35.01 -24.55 -26.25
CA SER A 6 33.59 -24.88 -26.47
C SER A 6 32.87 -25.46 -25.23
N GLY A 7 33.63 -26.08 -24.32
CA GLY A 7 33.11 -26.61 -23.04
C GLY A 7 32.90 -25.51 -22.00
N LEU A 8 33.85 -24.57 -21.91
CA LEU A 8 33.80 -23.45 -20.97
C LEU A 8 32.69 -22.46 -21.33
N VAL A 9 32.48 -22.20 -22.63
CA VAL A 9 31.35 -21.40 -23.13
C VAL A 9 30.00 -22.06 -22.78
N ARG A 10 29.88 -23.39 -22.94
CA ARG A 10 28.65 -24.12 -22.55
C ARG A 10 28.38 -24.08 -21.05
N LEU A 11 29.41 -24.10 -20.21
CA LEU A 11 29.28 -23.97 -18.75
C LEU A 11 28.83 -22.57 -18.33
N LEU A 12 29.42 -21.52 -18.92
CA LEU A 12 29.01 -20.13 -18.67
C LEU A 12 27.56 -19.88 -19.07
N ILE A 13 27.14 -20.38 -20.24
CA ILE A 13 25.74 -20.24 -20.71
C ILE A 13 24.77 -20.97 -19.77
N LYS A 14 25.10 -22.20 -19.32
CA LYS A 14 24.27 -22.91 -18.33
C LYS A 14 24.16 -22.14 -17.00
N SER A 15 25.25 -21.54 -16.53
CA SER A 15 25.27 -20.77 -15.29
C SER A 15 24.42 -19.49 -15.40
N ILE A 16 24.50 -18.77 -16.53
CA ILE A 16 23.70 -17.56 -16.79
C ILE A 16 22.22 -17.89 -16.93
N ILE A 17 21.86 -18.97 -17.64
CA ILE A 17 20.46 -19.40 -17.79
C ILE A 17 19.87 -19.82 -16.44
N PHE A 18 20.65 -20.55 -15.63
CA PHE A 18 20.25 -20.92 -14.28
C PHE A 18 19.99 -19.69 -13.41
N LEU A 19 20.87 -18.68 -13.47
CA LEU A 19 20.70 -17.42 -12.76
C LEU A 19 19.43 -16.67 -13.21
N ILE A 20 19.20 -16.52 -14.52
CA ILE A 20 18.03 -15.84 -15.08
C ILE A 20 16.72 -16.57 -14.72
N MET A 21 16.76 -17.90 -14.63
CA MET A 21 15.58 -18.72 -14.33
C MET A 21 15.19 -18.71 -12.84
N ASP A 22 16.10 -18.35 -11.92
CA ASP A 22 15.83 -18.30 -10.48
C ASP A 22 15.27 -16.95 -9.99
N VAL A 23 15.68 -15.84 -10.61
CA VAL A 23 15.21 -14.48 -10.27
C VAL A 23 13.68 -14.34 -10.21
N PRO A 24 12.88 -14.82 -11.20
CA PRO A 24 11.43 -14.65 -11.15
C PRO A 24 10.76 -15.43 -10.01
N LYS A 25 11.33 -16.56 -9.59
CA LYS A 25 10.84 -17.35 -8.45
C LYS A 25 11.14 -16.65 -7.12
N LEU A 26 12.31 -16.02 -7.03
CA LEU A 26 12.70 -15.25 -5.85
C LEU A 26 11.82 -14.02 -5.66
N ILE A 27 11.55 -13.28 -6.73
CA ILE A 27 10.66 -12.09 -6.71
C ILE A 27 9.26 -12.50 -6.25
N ARG A 28 8.69 -13.55 -6.84
CA ARG A 28 7.34 -14.03 -6.48
C ARG A 28 7.23 -14.49 -5.03
N SER A 29 8.29 -15.12 -4.50
CA SER A 29 8.32 -15.55 -3.10
C SER A 29 8.43 -14.35 -2.14
N ALA A 30 9.23 -13.35 -2.50
CA ALA A 30 9.34 -12.11 -1.73
C ALA A 30 8.02 -11.31 -1.72
N GLU A 31 7.32 -11.26 -2.85
CA GLU A 31 6.02 -10.60 -2.97
C GLU A 31 4.96 -11.28 -2.07
N LEU A 32 4.86 -12.60 -2.10
CA LEU A 32 3.97 -13.36 -1.22
C LEU A 32 4.30 -13.18 0.26
N PHE A 33 5.58 -13.15 0.60
CA PHE A 33 6.02 -12.88 1.97
C PHE A 33 5.60 -11.47 2.42
N LEU A 34 5.81 -10.47 1.57
CA LEU A 34 5.47 -9.08 1.87
C LEU A 34 3.96 -8.87 2.00
N ILE A 35 3.15 -9.47 1.12
CA ILE A 35 1.69 -9.49 1.23
C ILE A 35 1.26 -10.12 2.55
N SER A 36 1.83 -11.28 2.90
CA SER A 36 1.52 -11.99 4.14
C SER A 36 1.85 -11.13 5.37
N CYS A 37 3.03 -10.49 5.39
CA CYS A 37 3.43 -9.59 6.47
C CYS A 37 2.47 -8.39 6.62
N ILE A 38 2.07 -7.76 5.51
CA ILE A 38 1.15 -6.61 5.55
C ILE A 38 -0.25 -7.05 5.99
N ALA A 39 -0.76 -8.16 5.45
CA ALA A 39 -2.07 -8.69 5.81
C ALA A 39 -2.12 -9.06 7.30
N LEU A 40 -1.08 -9.74 7.80
CA LEU A 40 -0.96 -10.14 9.19
C LEU A 40 -0.78 -8.93 10.12
N GLY A 41 0.06 -7.96 9.73
CA GLY A 41 0.23 -6.71 10.46
C GLY A 41 -1.07 -5.90 10.55
N THR A 42 -1.83 -5.82 9.45
CA THR A 42 -3.13 -5.15 9.40
C THR A 42 -4.16 -5.86 10.30
N ALA A 43 -4.19 -7.20 10.27
CA ALA A 43 -5.09 -8.00 11.10
C ALA A 43 -4.78 -7.86 12.60
N LEU A 44 -3.50 -7.97 12.99
CA LEU A 44 -3.08 -7.79 14.38
C LEU A 44 -3.40 -6.38 14.88
N PHE A 45 -3.07 -5.36 14.10
CA PHE A 45 -3.37 -3.97 14.43
C PHE A 45 -4.86 -3.76 14.71
N PHE A 46 -5.73 -4.38 13.92
CA PHE A 46 -7.17 -4.27 14.09
C PHE A 46 -7.68 -5.00 15.34
N ILE A 47 -7.17 -6.20 15.62
CA ILE A 47 -7.51 -6.96 16.84
C ILE A 47 -7.15 -6.15 18.09
N PHE A 48 -5.92 -5.61 18.16
CA PHE A 48 -5.50 -4.74 19.25
C PHE A 48 -6.36 -3.47 19.33
N SER A 49 -6.71 -2.91 18.17
CA SER A 49 -7.56 -1.72 18.11
C SER A 49 -8.95 -1.95 18.71
N ILE A 50 -9.55 -3.12 18.50
CA ILE A 50 -10.86 -3.44 19.09
C ILE A 50 -10.76 -3.45 20.62
N GLY A 51 -9.71 -4.09 21.17
CA GLY A 51 -9.47 -4.09 22.63
C GLY A 51 -9.40 -2.67 23.19
N THR A 52 -8.60 -1.80 22.55
CA THR A 52 -8.49 -0.40 22.97
C THR A 52 -9.78 0.40 22.85
N LEU A 53 -10.64 0.10 21.87
CA LEU A 53 -11.91 0.79 21.68
C LEU A 53 -12.97 0.38 22.71
N MET A 54 -12.89 -0.85 23.22
CA MET A 54 -13.78 -1.34 24.28
C MET A 54 -13.48 -0.70 25.64
N GLU A 55 -12.23 -0.30 25.87
CA GLU A 55 -11.79 0.37 27.09
C GLU A 55 -12.01 1.90 27.06
N MET A 56 -12.36 2.47 25.91
CA MET A 56 -12.55 3.92 25.74
C MET A 56 -13.96 4.39 26.09
N ASP A 57 -14.05 5.62 26.60
CA ASP A 57 -15.31 6.28 26.93
C ASP A 57 -16.00 6.83 25.67
N TRP A 58 -17.16 6.27 25.33
CA TRP A 58 -17.96 6.64 24.16
C TRP A 58 -18.68 7.99 24.31
N SER A 59 -18.66 8.58 25.51
CA SER A 59 -19.19 9.93 25.73
C SER A 59 -18.27 11.02 25.17
N GLN A 60 -17.02 10.71 24.84
CA GLN A 60 -16.04 11.69 24.37
C GLN A 60 -15.89 11.69 22.85
N SER A 61 -15.79 12.89 22.26
CA SER A 61 -15.56 13.06 20.82
C SER A 61 -14.22 12.46 20.36
N ASP A 62 -13.24 12.36 21.27
CA ASP A 62 -11.93 11.77 20.99
C ASP A 62 -12.01 10.28 20.63
N THR A 63 -12.94 9.54 21.24
CA THR A 63 -13.17 8.11 20.94
C THR A 63 -13.70 7.93 19.53
N PHE A 64 -14.58 8.83 19.08
CA PHE A 64 -15.08 8.83 17.70
C PHE A 64 -13.95 9.11 16.69
N PHE A 65 -13.09 10.10 16.96
CA PHE A 65 -11.94 10.39 16.12
C PHE A 65 -10.90 9.26 16.12
N PHE A 66 -10.70 8.61 17.26
CA PHE A 66 -9.85 7.44 17.37
C PHE A 66 -10.39 6.27 16.54
N LEU A 67 -11.70 6.02 16.58
CA LEU A 67 -12.37 5.00 15.76
C LEU A 67 -12.19 5.28 14.27
N ILE A 68 -12.45 6.51 13.82
CA ILE A 68 -12.27 6.91 12.41
C ILE A 68 -10.81 6.68 11.96
N ARG A 69 -9.83 7.13 12.75
CA ARG A 69 -8.40 6.92 12.46
C ARG A 69 -8.05 5.44 12.26
N ARG A 70 -8.63 4.55 13.07
CA ARG A 70 -8.38 3.10 13.03
C ARG A 70 -9.05 2.43 11.83
N ILE A 71 -10.29 2.80 11.53
CA ILE A 71 -11.00 2.32 10.33
C ILE A 71 -10.28 2.77 9.06
N LEU A 72 -9.81 4.02 9.01
CA LEU A 72 -9.01 4.51 7.89
C LEU A 72 -7.71 3.70 7.72
N ALA A 73 -6.99 3.44 8.81
CA ALA A 73 -5.78 2.60 8.76
C ALA A 73 -6.07 1.18 8.26
N LEU A 74 -7.22 0.58 8.63
CA LEU A 74 -7.64 -0.73 8.14
C LEU A 74 -7.85 -0.72 6.62
N ILE A 75 -8.59 0.27 6.12
CA ILE A 75 -8.89 0.39 4.69
C ILE A 75 -7.59 0.53 3.88
N ILE A 76 -6.63 1.34 4.35
CA ILE A 76 -5.31 1.47 3.70
C ILE A 76 -4.58 0.13 3.68
N GLY A 77 -4.56 -0.61 4.79
CA GLY A 77 -3.89 -1.92 4.86
C GLY A 77 -4.49 -2.93 3.89
N ILE A 78 -5.82 -2.98 3.79
CA ILE A 78 -6.54 -3.85 2.85
C ILE A 78 -6.24 -3.45 1.40
N GLU A 79 -6.28 -2.16 1.09
CA GLU A 79 -6.07 -1.67 -0.27
C GLU A 79 -4.61 -1.84 -0.70
N LEU A 80 -3.64 -1.74 0.22
CA LEU A 80 -2.22 -2.04 -0.03
C LEU A 80 -2.02 -3.51 -0.40
N VAL A 81 -2.70 -4.44 0.29
CA VAL A 81 -2.70 -5.86 -0.06
C VAL A 81 -3.27 -6.08 -1.47
N ARG A 82 -4.37 -5.39 -1.80
CA ARG A 82 -5.00 -5.46 -3.13
C ARG A 82 -4.09 -4.87 -4.22
N PHE A 83 -3.38 -3.77 -3.93
CA PHE A 83 -2.45 -3.12 -4.85
C PHE A 83 -1.32 -4.05 -5.26
N ILE A 84 -0.68 -4.73 -4.30
CA ILE A 84 0.41 -5.66 -4.59
C ILE A 84 -0.09 -6.80 -5.46
N TYR A 85 -1.29 -7.34 -5.19
CA TYR A 85 -1.84 -8.44 -5.97
C TYR A 85 -2.24 -8.05 -7.41
N THR A 86 -2.63 -6.79 -7.64
CA THR A 86 -3.32 -6.41 -8.88
C THR A 86 -2.50 -5.47 -9.77
N TYR A 87 -1.41 -4.85 -9.29
CA TYR A 87 -0.59 -3.89 -10.04
C TYR A 87 -1.42 -2.85 -10.85
N LYS A 88 -2.53 -2.35 -10.28
CA LYS A 88 -3.43 -1.41 -10.95
C LYS A 88 -3.15 0.02 -10.50
N ILE A 89 -2.95 0.92 -11.47
CA ILE A 89 -2.77 2.37 -11.24
C ILE A 89 -4.03 2.99 -10.62
N GLU A 90 -5.20 2.46 -10.94
CA GLU A 90 -6.50 2.89 -10.39
C GLU A 90 -6.54 2.74 -8.86
N THR A 91 -6.09 1.58 -8.36
CA THR A 91 -5.97 1.28 -6.93
C THR A 91 -4.98 2.23 -6.25
N LEU A 92 -3.90 2.61 -6.94
CA LEU A 92 -2.90 3.54 -6.42
C LEU A 92 -3.49 4.95 -6.22
N LEU A 93 -4.27 5.45 -7.19
CA LEU A 93 -4.97 6.73 -7.08
C LEU A 93 -6.00 6.72 -5.95
N GLU A 94 -6.75 5.63 -5.81
CA GLU A 94 -7.74 5.46 -4.74
C GLU A 94 -7.08 5.47 -3.35
N ILE A 95 -5.95 4.76 -3.19
CA ILE A 95 -5.14 4.79 -1.97
C ILE A 95 -4.62 6.20 -1.67
N ILE A 96 -4.10 6.93 -2.67
CA ILE A 96 -3.56 8.28 -2.43
C ILE A 96 -4.67 9.26 -2.03
N ILE A 97 -5.82 9.22 -2.70
CA ILE A 97 -6.98 10.06 -2.37
C ILE A 97 -7.45 9.76 -0.94
N PHE A 98 -7.54 8.48 -0.59
CA PHE A 98 -7.93 8.04 0.74
C PHE A 98 -6.91 8.43 1.83
N LEU A 99 -5.62 8.26 1.55
CA LEU A 99 -4.53 8.61 2.45
C LEU A 99 -4.54 10.11 2.76
N LEU A 100 -4.75 10.93 1.74
CA LEU A 100 -4.84 12.38 1.90
C LEU A 100 -6.14 12.81 2.59
N ALA A 101 -7.27 12.15 2.33
CA ALA A 101 -8.50 12.37 3.08
C ALA A 101 -8.33 12.05 4.58
N ARG A 102 -7.62 10.97 4.90
CA ARG A 102 -7.21 10.67 6.29
C ARG A 102 -6.30 11.76 6.85
N GLN A 103 -5.32 12.22 6.08
CA GLN A 103 -4.41 13.28 6.49
C GLN A 103 -5.19 14.57 6.83
N LEU A 104 -6.20 14.92 6.05
CA LEU A 104 -7.08 16.07 6.30
C LEU A 104 -7.84 15.95 7.61
N ILE A 105 -8.43 14.78 7.87
CA ILE A 105 -9.14 14.52 9.11
C ILE A 105 -8.18 14.66 10.31
N LEU A 106 -6.96 14.15 10.20
CA LEU A 106 -5.95 14.26 11.26
C LEU A 106 -5.53 15.71 11.53
N ILE A 107 -5.28 16.49 10.48
CA ILE A 107 -4.85 17.88 10.61
C ILE A 107 -5.96 18.73 11.25
N GLU A 108 -7.23 18.47 10.90
CA GLU A 108 -8.38 19.12 11.53
C GLU A 108 -8.46 18.79 13.03
N ILE A 109 -8.24 17.53 13.40
CA ILE A 109 -8.27 17.08 14.81
C ILE A 109 -7.10 17.66 15.62
N GLU A 110 -5.90 17.75 15.03
CA GLU A 110 -4.69 18.25 15.69
C GLU A 110 -4.61 19.79 15.70
N GLY A 111 -5.61 20.49 15.15
CA GLY A 111 -5.67 21.96 15.13
C GLY A 111 -4.55 22.61 14.32
N THR A 112 -3.90 21.86 13.42
CA THR A 112 -2.71 22.33 12.72
C THR A 112 -3.09 23.05 11.41
N HIS A 113 -3.70 24.23 11.56
CA HIS A 113 -4.32 24.97 10.46
C HIS A 113 -3.38 25.33 9.29
N GLU A 114 -2.06 25.35 9.53
CA GLU A 114 -1.05 25.61 8.48
C GLU A 114 -1.04 24.54 7.39
N TYR A 115 -1.38 23.30 7.71
CA TYR A 115 -1.31 22.18 6.76
C TYR A 115 -2.64 21.85 6.07
N LEU A 116 -3.76 22.45 6.49
CA LEU A 116 -5.11 22.20 5.97
C LEU A 116 -5.24 22.62 4.50
N LEU A 117 -4.86 23.86 4.17
CA LEU A 117 -5.01 24.38 2.80
C LEU A 117 -4.20 23.60 1.75
N PRO A 118 -2.91 23.27 1.96
CA PRO A 118 -2.13 22.46 1.01
C PRO A 118 -2.70 21.05 0.80
N THR A 119 -3.18 20.41 1.88
CA THR A 119 -3.75 19.06 1.76
C THR A 119 -5.10 19.06 1.06
N VAL A 120 -5.97 20.05 1.30
CA VAL A 120 -7.27 20.15 0.61
C VAL A 120 -7.07 20.38 -0.89
N LEU A 121 -6.12 21.23 -1.27
CA LEU A 121 -5.75 21.47 -2.66
C LEU A 121 -5.24 20.19 -3.34
N SER A 122 -4.34 19.47 -2.67
CA SER A 122 -3.81 18.19 -3.16
C SER A 122 -4.92 17.16 -3.41
N VAL A 123 -5.83 16.97 -2.45
CA VAL A 123 -6.98 16.05 -2.58
C VAL A 123 -7.90 16.45 -3.73
N SER A 124 -8.20 17.73 -3.85
CA SER A 124 -9.11 18.25 -4.89
C SER A 124 -8.55 18.02 -6.30
N VAL A 125 -7.25 18.25 -6.49
CA VAL A 125 -6.56 18.00 -7.77
C VAL A 125 -6.54 16.51 -8.11
N LEU A 126 -6.25 15.65 -7.13
CA LEU A 126 -6.20 14.20 -7.33
C LEU A 126 -7.58 13.59 -7.62
N LEU A 127 -8.63 14.04 -6.93
CA LEU A 127 -10.01 13.66 -7.24
C LEU A 127 -10.41 14.09 -8.65
N GLY A 128 -10.05 15.31 -9.05
CA GLY A 128 -10.26 15.80 -10.41
C GLY A 128 -9.57 14.93 -11.47
N LEU A 129 -8.33 14.53 -11.20
CA LEU A 129 -7.58 13.63 -12.07
C LEU A 129 -8.19 12.22 -12.13
N HIS A 130 -8.67 11.68 -11.01
CA HIS A 130 -9.34 10.38 -10.96
C HIS A 130 -10.64 10.38 -11.76
N ILE A 131 -11.46 11.43 -11.63
CA ILE A 131 -12.69 11.60 -12.41
C ILE A 131 -12.37 11.73 -13.91
N ALA A 132 -11.34 12.50 -14.26
CA ALA A 132 -10.90 12.64 -15.65
C ALA A 132 -10.43 11.31 -16.24
N HIS A 133 -9.57 10.56 -15.53
CA HIS A 133 -9.09 9.25 -15.96
C HIS A 133 -10.25 8.27 -16.21
N LYS A 134 -11.22 8.20 -15.28
CA LYS A 134 -12.40 7.34 -15.42
C LYS A 134 -13.31 7.74 -16.60
N LYS A 135 -13.24 8.99 -17.05
CA LYS A 135 -13.97 9.51 -18.22
C LYS A 135 -13.24 9.23 -19.55
N PHE A 136 -11.92 9.13 -19.55
CA PHE A 136 -11.10 8.86 -20.75
C PHE A 136 -10.88 7.36 -21.03
N VAL A 137 -10.99 6.49 -20.02
CA VAL A 137 -10.86 5.02 -20.18
C VAL A 137 -12.25 4.37 -20.37
N LYS A 138 -13.10 5.00 -21.18
CA LYS A 138 -14.42 4.45 -21.55
C LYS A 138 -14.51 4.25 -23.05
#